data_AF-S7JIH4-F1
#
_entry.id   AF-S7JIH4-F1
#
_cell.length_a   1.000
_cell.length_b   1.000
_cell.length_c   1.000
_cell.angle_alpha   90.00
_cell.angle_beta   90.00
_cell.angle_gamma   90.00
#
_symmetry.space_group_name_H-M   'P 1'
#
loop_
_entity.id
_entity.type
_entity.pdbx_description
1 polymer ?
#
loop_
_entity_poly.entity_id
_entity_poly.type
_entity_poly.pdbx_seq_one_letter_code
_entity_poly.pdbx_strand_id
1 'polypeptide(L)'
;MALTLSDITLSETTLTNPKAVEYQWVRTMYVEGYQPTEINHYIKACFGGDETFADLFRKVALQQESLYVLLQYIGCAPSSREF
;
A
#
# COMPACT_ATOMS: atom_id res chain seq x y z
N MET A 1 -8.59 -7.35 -11.27
CA MET A 1 -7.55 -7.14 -12.31
C MET A 1 -6.28 -6.81 -11.56
N ALA A 2 -5.19 -7.54 -11.74
CA ALA A 2 -3.95 -7.28 -11.00
C ALA A 2 -3.42 -5.89 -11.39
N LEU A 3 -3.20 -5.01 -10.42
CA LEU A 3 -2.52 -3.75 -10.66
C LEU A 3 -1.10 -4.03 -11.14
N THR A 4 -0.61 -3.19 -12.06
CA THR A 4 0.80 -3.16 -12.41
C THR A 4 1.47 -2.02 -11.64
N LEU A 5 2.76 -2.16 -11.33
CA LEU A 5 3.57 -1.11 -10.70
C LEU A 5 3.54 0.23 -11.49
N SER A 6 3.18 0.20 -12.77
CA SER A 6 3.02 1.39 -13.61
C SER A 6 1.79 2.23 -13.27
N ASP A 7 0.82 1.66 -12.55
CA ASP A 7 -0.43 2.32 -12.14
C ASP A 7 -0.30 3.04 -10.78
N ILE A 8 0.81 2.80 -10.07
CA ILE A 8 1.13 3.44 -8.81
C ILE A 8 2.41 4.26 -8.90
N THR A 9 2.49 5.34 -8.16
CA THR A 9 3.68 6.21 -8.12
C THR A 9 4.74 5.72 -7.14
N LEU A 10 4.44 4.68 -6.36
CA LEU A 10 5.35 4.09 -5.38
C LEU A 10 6.33 3.10 -6.01
N SER A 11 7.56 3.10 -5.49
CA SER A 11 8.59 2.14 -5.86
C SER A 11 8.52 0.87 -4.99
N GLU A 12 9.04 -0.24 -5.51
CA GLU A 12 9.17 -1.50 -4.77
C GLU A 12 9.90 -1.33 -3.43
N THR A 13 10.91 -0.46 -3.39
CA THR A 13 11.66 -0.11 -2.17
C THR A 13 10.81 0.59 -1.11
N THR A 14 9.86 1.44 -1.51
CA THR A 14 8.88 2.01 -0.58
C THR A 14 7.96 0.91 -0.09
N LEU A 15 7.38 0.13 -1.01
CA LEU A 15 6.38 -0.89 -0.68
C LEU A 15 6.92 -1.96 0.27
N THR A 16 8.19 -2.35 0.11
CA THR A 16 8.88 -3.33 0.96
C THR A 16 9.41 -2.76 2.28
N ASN A 17 9.40 -1.43 2.44
CA ASN A 17 9.86 -0.75 3.65
C ASN A 17 8.68 -0.17 4.46
N PRO A 18 8.14 -0.89 5.46
CA PRO A 18 7.04 -0.39 6.30
C PRO A 18 7.40 0.82 7.17
N LYS A 19 8.68 1.23 7.19
CA LYS A 19 9.15 2.46 7.85
C LYS A 19 9.30 3.64 6.87
N ALA A 20 8.91 3.47 5.60
CA ALA A 20 8.92 4.56 4.64
C ALA A 20 7.94 5.67 5.04
N VAL A 21 8.19 6.89 4.56
CA VAL A 21 7.42 8.08 4.92
C VAL A 21 5.95 7.94 4.52
N GLU A 22 5.67 7.19 3.47
CA GLU A 22 4.34 6.90 2.93
C GLU A 22 3.50 6.09 3.92
N TYR A 23 4.09 5.08 4.56
CA TYR A 23 3.43 4.32 5.62
C TYR A 23 3.24 5.16 6.89
N GLN A 24 4.24 5.99 7.23
CA GLN A 24 4.15 6.87 8.39
C GLN A 24 3.06 7.92 8.20
N TRP A 25 2.92 8.48 6.99
CA TRP A 25 1.88 9.44 6.63
C TRP A 25 0.48 8.85 6.82
N VAL A 26 0.27 7.60 6.40
CA VAL A 26 -1.01 6.89 6.63
C VAL A 26 -1.30 6.70 8.12
N ARG A 27 -0.29 6.35 8.92
CA ARG A 27 -0.44 6.24 10.39
C ARG A 27 -0.79 7.58 11.01
N THR A 28 -0.18 8.66 10.54
CA THR A 28 -0.49 10.02 11.00
C THR A 28 -1.95 10.35 10.74
N MET A 29 -2.45 10.17 9.51
CA MET A 29 -3.86 10.41 9.20
C MET A 29 -4.80 9.56 10.06
N TYR A 30 -4.46 8.31 10.32
CA TYR A 30 -5.26 7.47 11.22
C TYR A 30 -5.29 8.01 12.66
N VAL A 31 -4.15 8.46 13.19
CA VAL A 31 -4.05 9.06 14.53
C VAL A 31 -4.77 10.41 14.60
N GLU A 32 -4.79 11.18 13.51
CA GLU A 32 -5.55 12.42 13.38
C GLU A 32 -7.08 12.19 13.31
N GLY A 33 -7.53 10.94 13.21
CA GLY A 33 -8.94 10.56 13.24
C GLY A 33 -9.64 10.53 11.88
N TYR A 34 -8.89 10.54 10.79
CA TYR A 34 -9.45 10.37 9.45
C TYR A 34 -10.12 9.00 9.29
N GLN A 35 -11.22 8.96 8.57
CA GLN A 35 -11.93 7.72 8.33
C GLN A 35 -11.16 6.81 7.36
N PRO A 36 -11.32 5.49 7.47
CA PRO A 36 -10.69 4.51 6.57
C PRO A 36 -10.92 4.81 5.08
N THR A 37 -12.11 5.31 4.73
CA THR A 37 -12.50 5.70 3.36
C THR A 37 -11.79 6.97 2.87
N GLU A 38 -11.60 7.95 3.75
CA GLU A 38 -10.88 9.19 3.45
C GLU A 38 -9.39 8.90 3.25
N ILE A 39 -8.80 8.11 4.14
CA ILE A 39 -7.41 7.66 4.02
C ILE A 39 -7.21 6.92 2.69
N ASN A 40 -8.11 6.00 2.35
CA ASN A 40 -8.04 5.27 1.07
C ASN A 40 -8.18 6.21 -0.14
N HIS A 41 -9.03 7.23 -0.05
CA HIS A 41 -9.17 8.24 -1.09
C HIS A 41 -7.86 9.01 -1.30
N TYR A 42 -7.20 9.45 -0.23
CA TYR A 42 -5.92 10.15 -0.30
C TYR A 42 -4.80 9.25 -0.81
N ILE A 43 -4.73 8.00 -0.36
CA ILE A 43 -3.78 7.02 -0.88
C ILE A 43 -3.93 6.89 -2.39
N LYS A 44 -5.14 6.69 -2.89
CA LYS A 44 -5.39 6.59 -4.33
C LYS A 44 -5.06 7.88 -5.09
N ALA A 45 -5.38 9.05 -4.52
CA ALA A 45 -5.11 10.33 -5.14
C ALA A 45 -3.59 10.65 -5.23
N CYS A 46 -2.81 10.24 -4.22
CA CYS A 46 -1.37 10.51 -4.15
C CYS A 46 -0.53 9.40 -4.81
N PHE A 47 -0.91 8.15 -4.58
CA PHE A 47 -0.13 6.98 -4.96
C PHE A 47 -0.67 6.26 -6.19
N GLY A 48 -1.87 6.58 -6.65
CA GLY A 48 -2.53 5.87 -7.74
C GLY A 48 -3.12 4.52 -7.30
N GLY A 49 -3.35 3.63 -8.26
CA GLY A 49 -3.96 2.32 -8.02
C GLY A 49 -5.47 2.35 -7.83
N ASP A 50 -6.01 1.23 -7.34
CA ASP A 50 -7.43 1.04 -7.07
C ASP A 50 -7.76 1.03 -5.57
N GLU A 51 -9.05 0.92 -5.27
CA GLU A 51 -9.56 0.92 -3.88
C GLU A 51 -9.02 -0.24 -3.05
N THR A 52 -8.76 -1.40 -3.66
CA THR A 52 -8.19 -2.57 -2.98
C THR A 52 -6.75 -2.30 -2.57
N PHE A 53 -5.94 -1.71 -3.46
CA PHE A 53 -4.58 -1.32 -3.14
C PHE A 53 -4.55 -0.31 -2.00
N ALA A 54 -5.40 0.71 -2.07
CA ALA A 54 -5.47 1.72 -1.02
C ALA A 54 -5.85 1.11 0.34
N ASP A 55 -6.81 0.19 0.35
CA ASP A 55 -7.23 -0.53 1.56
C ASP A 55 -6.11 -1.44 2.12
N LEU A 56 -5.44 -2.19 1.25
CA LEU A 56 -4.32 -3.06 1.64
C LEU A 56 -3.13 -2.24 2.16
N PHE A 57 -2.76 -1.16 1.47
CA PHE A 57 -1.68 -0.27 1.87
C PHE A 57 -1.98 0.33 3.25
N ARG A 58 -3.22 0.80 3.47
CA ARG A 58 -3.66 1.28 4.79
C ARG A 58 -3.54 0.21 5.86
N LYS A 59 -4.03 -1.00 5.60
CA LYS A 59 -3.97 -2.10 6.58
C LYS A 59 -2.54 -2.50 6.91
N VAL A 60 -1.64 -2.55 5.93
CA VAL A 60 -0.21 -2.79 6.16
C VAL A 60 0.41 -1.66 6.99
N ALA A 61 0.09 -0.39 6.68
CA ALA A 61 0.53 0.75 7.47
C ALA A 61 0.13 0.61 8.94
N LEU A 62 -1.11 0.18 9.21
CA LEU A 62 -1.66 -0.01 10.55
C LEU A 62 -1.29 -1.36 11.21
N GLN A 63 -0.41 -2.15 10.59
CA GLN A 63 -0.03 -3.50 11.05
C GLN A 63 -1.22 -4.47 11.20
N GLN A 64 -2.30 -4.21 10.46
CA GLN A 64 -3.49 -5.06 10.40
C GLN A 64 -3.36 -6.16 9.34
N GLU A 65 -2.53 -5.94 8.32
CA GLU A 65 -2.26 -6.91 7.26
C GLU A 65 -0.75 -7.07 7.03
N SER A 66 -0.39 -8.22 6.45
CA SER A 66 0.99 -8.51 6.09
C SER A 66 1.38 -7.82 4.80
N LEU A 67 2.60 -7.27 4.77
CA LEU A 67 3.19 -6.67 3.57
C LEU A 67 3.21 -7.63 2.38
N TYR A 68 3.31 -8.93 2.63
CA TYR A 68 3.20 -9.99 1.62
C TYR A 68 1.88 -9.93 0.81
N VAL A 69 0.74 -9.67 1.47
CA VAL A 69 -0.57 -9.61 0.80
C VAL A 69 -0.63 -8.42 -0.15
N LEU A 70 -0.10 -7.27 0.29
CA LEU A 70 0.04 -6.08 -0.56
C LEU A 70 0.93 -6.36 -1.76
N LEU A 71 2.12 -6.95 -1.55
CA LEU A 71 3.04 -7.31 -2.64
C LEU A 71 2.41 -8.29 -3.63
N GLN A 72 1.70 -9.31 -3.13
CA GLN A 72 0.97 -10.26 -3.97
C GLN A 72 -0.10 -9.59 -4.82
N TYR A 73 -0.79 -8.60 -4.26
CA TYR A 73 -1.83 -7.86 -4.97
C TYR A 73 -1.28 -7.06 -6.17
N ILE A 74 -0.15 -6.40 -5.98
CA ILE A 74 0.51 -5.59 -7.03
C ILE A 74 1.34 -6.43 -8.02
N GLY A 75 1.25 -7.76 -7.96
CA GLY A 75 2.05 -8.67 -8.79
C GLY A 75 3.56 -8.63 -8.49
N CYS A 76 3.94 -8.00 -7.37
CA CYS A 76 5.30 -7.89 -6.87
C CYS A 76 5.59 -8.94 -5.79
N ALA A 77 4.65 -9.86 -5.51
CA ALA A 77 4.99 -11.04 -4.76
C ALA A 77 6.15 -11.71 -5.51
N PRO A 78 7.21 -12.13 -4.80
CA PRO A 78 8.17 -13.05 -5.35
C PRO A 78 7.39 -14.36 -5.60
N SER A 79 6.66 -14.44 -6.71
CA SER A 79 6.29 -15.70 -7.31
C SER A 79 7.61 -16.35 -7.62
N SER A 80 7.97 -17.38 -6.85
CA SER A 80 8.99 -18.37 -7.17
C SER A 80 9.85 -18.00 -8.38
N ARG A 81 10.72 -16.99 -8.24
CA ARG A 81 11.92 -16.97 -9.06
C ARG A 81 12.80 -17.98 -8.36
N GLU A 82 12.62 -19.21 -8.81
CA GLU A 82 13.64 -20.25 -8.76
C GLU A 82 15.01 -19.57 -8.91
N PHE A 83 15.88 -19.76 -7.91
CA PHE A 83 17.30 -20.11 -7.98
C PHE A 83 17.99 -19.84 -6.64
#